data_AF-A0A1N6MWH6-F1
#
_entry.id   AF-A0A1N6MWH6-F1
#
_cell.length_a   1.000
_cell.length_b   1.000
_cell.length_c   1.000
_cell.angle_alpha   90.00
_cell.angle_beta   90.00
_cell.angle_gamma   90.00
#
_symmetry.space_group_name_H-M   'P 1'
#
loop_
_entity.id
_entity.type
_entity.pdbx_description
1 polymer ?
#
loop_
_entity_poly.entity_id
_entity_poly.type
_entity_poly.pdbx_seq_one_letter_code
_entity_poly.pdbx_strand_id
1 'polypeptide(L)'
;MKKLLMVCVMFALMGCGDNYSEYNGVYTCKVGRLINYMAIEKGSEYSFPPGTGKARMTFNNGVMIINGVNAGDYVGHQMVLATPSGRVFKYDDGEFSEEFSPRDGRVKITIGNPSNETVMHLLTHCKKEQE
;
A
#
# COMPACT_ATOMS: atom_id res chain seq x y z
N MET A 1 33.00 -43.32 16.58
CA MET A 1 32.32 -42.16 17.23
C MET A 1 32.56 -40.92 16.38
N LYS A 2 31.48 -40.27 15.95
CA LYS A 2 31.44 -39.14 15.03
C LYS A 2 32.17 -37.92 15.60
N LYS A 3 33.03 -37.27 14.81
CA LYS A 3 33.44 -35.88 15.06
C LYS A 3 32.60 -34.99 14.12
N LEU A 4 31.53 -34.42 14.67
CA LEU A 4 30.78 -33.36 13.98
C LEU A 4 31.60 -32.06 14.07
N LEU A 5 32.15 -31.63 12.95
CA LEU A 5 32.58 -30.25 12.75
C LEU A 5 31.31 -29.43 12.45
N MET A 6 30.86 -28.71 13.46
CA MET A 6 29.77 -27.74 13.34
C MET A 6 30.33 -26.51 12.61
N VAL A 7 30.20 -26.49 11.29
CA VAL A 7 30.49 -25.30 10.49
C VAL A 7 29.38 -24.29 10.80
N CYS A 8 29.74 -23.28 11.57
CA CYS A 8 28.94 -22.10 11.82
C CYS A 8 28.86 -21.32 10.49
N VAL A 9 27.94 -21.72 9.60
CA VAL A 9 27.55 -20.89 8.47
C VAL A 9 26.76 -19.75 9.06
N MET A 10 27.46 -18.64 9.27
CA MET A 10 26.84 -17.33 9.42
C MET A 10 25.94 -17.16 8.20
N PHE A 11 24.65 -17.41 8.36
CA PHE A 11 23.66 -16.86 7.46
C PHE A 11 23.83 -15.36 7.60
N ALA A 12 24.47 -14.77 6.57
CA ALA A 12 24.49 -13.36 6.37
C ALA A 12 23.03 -12.88 6.51
N LEU A 13 22.75 -12.15 7.59
CA LEU A 13 21.69 -11.17 7.59
C LEU A 13 22.13 -10.12 6.56
N MET A 14 21.96 -10.46 5.28
CA MET A 14 21.76 -9.48 4.25
C MET A 14 20.51 -8.73 4.67
N GLY A 15 20.69 -7.65 5.43
CA GLY A 15 19.78 -6.53 5.37
C GLY A 15 19.79 -6.06 3.92
N CYS A 16 18.96 -6.70 3.09
CA CYS A 16 18.48 -6.13 1.85
C CYS A 16 17.68 -4.91 2.30
N GLY A 17 18.36 -3.77 2.38
CA GLY A 17 17.73 -2.50 2.66
C GLY A 17 16.76 -2.24 1.54
N ASP A 18 15.51 -2.62 1.74
CA ASP A 18 14.39 -2.16 0.92
C ASP A 18 14.52 -0.64 0.88
N ASN A 19 14.87 -0.11 -0.29
CA ASN A 19 15.19 1.30 -0.42
C ASN A 19 13.89 2.12 -0.51
N TYR A 20 13.10 2.07 0.58
CA TYR A 20 11.89 2.86 0.75
C TYR A 20 12.18 4.36 0.65
N SER A 21 13.41 4.78 0.99
CA SER A 21 13.79 6.19 1.07
C SER A 21 13.51 7.00 -0.21
N GLU A 22 13.65 6.40 -1.39
CA GLU A 22 13.33 7.04 -2.68
C GLU A 22 11.82 7.40 -2.77
N TYR A 23 10.98 6.56 -2.18
CA TYR A 23 9.52 6.62 -2.26
C TYR A 23 8.87 7.26 -1.03
N ASN A 24 9.62 7.49 0.03
CA ASN A 24 9.10 8.17 1.21
C ASN A 24 8.66 9.58 0.83
N GLY A 25 7.47 9.98 1.25
CA GLY A 25 6.96 11.33 1.05
C GLY A 25 5.44 11.40 1.02
N VAL A 26 4.95 12.61 0.78
CA VAL A 26 3.52 12.88 0.62
C VAL A 26 3.17 12.90 -0.86
N TYR A 27 2.03 12.32 -1.19
CA TYR A 27 1.49 12.19 -2.53
C TYR A 27 0.11 12.83 -2.56
N THR A 28 -0.13 13.69 -3.55
CA THR A 28 -1.49 14.07 -3.91
C THR A 28 -2.01 13.11 -4.96
N CYS A 29 -3.09 12.39 -4.67
CA CYS A 29 -3.72 11.43 -5.55
C CYS A 29 -5.12 11.87 -5.98
N LYS A 30 -5.59 11.40 -7.14
CA LYS A 30 -7.01 11.49 -7.53
C LYS A 30 -7.77 10.30 -6.97
N VAL A 31 -8.93 10.57 -6.38
CA VAL A 31 -9.85 9.53 -5.89
C VAL A 31 -10.61 8.93 -7.09
N GLY A 32 -10.58 7.61 -7.22
CA GLY A 32 -11.34 6.87 -8.22
C GLY A 32 -12.83 6.94 -7.93
N ARG A 33 -13.55 7.84 -8.62
CA ARG A 33 -14.96 8.16 -8.34
C ARG A 33 -15.90 6.95 -8.36
N LEU A 34 -15.79 6.08 -9.37
CA LEU A 34 -16.67 4.91 -9.52
C LEU A 34 -16.47 3.91 -8.37
N ILE A 35 -15.21 3.60 -8.05
CA ILE A 35 -14.88 2.71 -6.94
C ILE A 35 -15.34 3.31 -5.60
N ASN A 36 -15.11 4.62 -5.41
CA ASN A 36 -15.56 5.29 -4.19
C ASN A 36 -17.09 5.30 -4.05
N TYR A 37 -17.81 5.51 -5.16
CA TYR A 37 -19.27 5.46 -5.17
C TYR A 37 -19.79 4.09 -4.73
N MET A 38 -19.22 3.00 -5.27
CA MET A 38 -19.57 1.64 -4.84
C MET A 38 -19.24 1.39 -3.37
N ALA A 39 -18.10 1.91 -2.88
CA ALA A 39 -17.74 1.81 -1.47
C ALA A 39 -18.76 2.53 -0.55
N ILE A 40 -19.27 3.71 -0.98
CA ILE A 40 -20.32 4.44 -0.28
C ILE A 40 -21.63 3.63 -0.28
N GLU A 41 -22.07 3.09 -1.42
CA GLU A 41 -23.31 2.29 -1.51
C GLU A 41 -23.27 1.05 -0.62
N LYS A 42 -22.08 0.44 -0.46
CA LYS A 42 -21.85 -0.69 0.44
C LYS A 42 -21.69 -0.28 1.92
N GLY A 43 -21.81 1.00 2.26
CA GLY A 43 -21.71 1.50 3.63
C GLY A 43 -20.29 1.44 4.22
N SER A 44 -19.27 1.49 3.38
CA SER A 44 -17.88 1.40 3.84
C SER A 44 -17.46 2.63 4.64
N GLU A 45 -16.90 2.39 5.83
CA GLU A 45 -16.24 3.41 6.65
C GLU A 45 -14.96 3.98 6.00
N TYR A 46 -14.33 3.21 5.11
CA TYR A 46 -13.12 3.63 4.40
C TYR A 46 -13.41 4.47 3.16
N SER A 47 -14.67 4.60 2.73
CA SER A 47 -15.04 5.48 1.62
C SER A 47 -14.65 6.95 1.88
N PHE A 48 -14.29 7.67 0.82
CA PHE A 48 -14.13 9.12 0.88
C PHE A 48 -15.51 9.80 0.90
N PRO A 49 -15.63 10.98 1.56
CA PRO A 49 -16.83 11.80 1.48
C PRO A 49 -17.28 12.04 0.03
N PRO A 50 -18.60 12.07 -0.25
CA PRO A 50 -19.12 12.37 -1.58
C PRO A 50 -18.52 13.66 -2.16
N GLY A 51 -18.12 13.62 -3.43
CA GLY A 51 -17.52 14.77 -4.12
C GLY A 51 -16.01 14.93 -3.95
N THR A 52 -15.36 14.11 -3.10
CA THR A 52 -13.89 14.13 -2.93
C THR A 52 -13.20 13.79 -4.25
N GLY A 53 -12.47 14.77 -4.81
CA GLY A 53 -11.74 14.61 -6.07
C GLY A 53 -10.28 14.19 -5.92
N LYS A 54 -9.67 14.56 -4.78
CA LYS A 54 -8.26 14.29 -4.47
C LYS A 54 -8.11 13.94 -2.99
N ALA A 55 -7.10 13.15 -2.69
CA ALA A 55 -6.69 12.80 -1.34
C ALA A 55 -5.17 12.95 -1.20
N ARG A 56 -4.70 13.30 0.00
CA ARG A 56 -3.28 13.18 0.33
C ARG A 56 -3.02 11.78 0.86
N MET A 57 -1.87 11.23 0.49
CA MET A 57 -1.39 9.94 0.94
C MET A 57 0.07 10.09 1.34
N THR A 58 0.43 9.65 2.54
CA THR A 58 1.83 9.59 2.97
C THR A 58 2.32 8.16 2.82
N PHE A 59 3.46 7.97 2.16
CA PHE A 59 4.16 6.70 2.16
C PHE A 59 5.45 6.89 2.94
N ASN A 60 5.69 6.08 3.96
CA ASN A 60 6.89 6.17 4.77
C ASN A 60 7.33 4.79 5.23
N ASN A 61 8.54 4.40 4.83
CA ASN A 61 9.16 3.13 5.20
C ASN A 61 8.22 1.94 5.00
N GLY A 62 7.50 1.88 3.89
CA GLY A 62 6.60 0.78 3.55
C GLY A 62 5.19 0.88 4.16
N VAL A 63 4.92 1.87 5.00
CA VAL A 63 3.56 2.13 5.52
C VAL A 63 2.90 3.24 4.72
N MET A 64 1.63 3.04 4.35
CA MET A 64 0.81 4.03 3.66
C MET A 64 -0.24 4.60 4.59
N ILE A 65 -0.41 5.91 4.60
CA ILE A 65 -1.48 6.61 5.32
C ILE A 65 -2.28 7.41 4.29
N ILE A 66 -3.58 7.17 4.15
CA ILE A 66 -4.46 7.90 3.23
C ILE A 66 -5.37 8.80 4.05
N ASN A 67 -5.31 10.10 3.79
CA ASN A 67 -6.03 11.07 4.60
C ASN A 67 -7.46 11.32 4.09
N GLY A 68 -8.38 11.53 5.03
CA GLY A 68 -9.71 12.07 4.75
C GLY A 68 -10.73 11.05 4.23
N VAL A 69 -10.63 9.79 4.63
CA VAL A 69 -11.76 8.84 4.50
C VAL A 69 -12.79 9.08 5.62
N ASN A 70 -13.99 8.51 5.51
CA ASN A 70 -15.09 8.78 6.45
C ASN A 70 -14.76 8.35 7.90
N ALA A 71 -14.00 7.26 8.08
CA ALA A 71 -13.51 6.79 9.38
C ALA A 71 -12.33 7.60 9.96
N GLY A 72 -11.85 8.63 9.25
CA GLY A 72 -10.62 9.34 9.58
C GLY A 72 -9.51 9.03 8.57
N ASP A 73 -8.27 8.89 9.03
CA ASP A 73 -7.17 8.51 8.15
C ASP A 73 -7.05 6.98 8.09
N TYR A 74 -6.94 6.42 6.89
CA TYR A 74 -6.62 5.01 6.71
C TYR A 74 -5.13 4.81 6.95
N VAL A 75 -4.77 3.92 7.88
CA VAL A 75 -3.38 3.51 8.12
C VAL A 75 -3.24 2.08 7.63
N GLY A 76 -2.47 1.91 6.55
CA GLY A 76 -2.20 0.61 5.94
C GLY A 76 -1.16 -0.21 6.68
N HIS A 77 -0.94 -1.40 6.17
CA HIS A 77 0.02 -2.35 6.71
C HIS A 77 1.43 -2.06 6.22
N GLN A 78 2.40 -2.71 6.86
CA GLN A 78 3.79 -2.69 6.42
C GLN A 78 3.93 -3.47 5.11
N MET A 79 4.05 -2.76 3.99
CA MET A 79 4.26 -3.34 2.68
C MET A 79 5.72 -3.70 2.43
N VAL A 80 5.93 -4.70 1.56
CA VAL A 80 7.25 -5.14 1.08
C VAL A 80 7.40 -4.87 -0.41
N LEU A 81 8.64 -4.69 -0.87
CA LEU A 81 8.93 -4.51 -2.29
C LEU A 81 8.73 -5.84 -3.05
N ALA A 82 7.71 -5.89 -3.92
CA ALA A 82 7.31 -7.11 -4.62
C ALA A 82 8.05 -7.35 -5.94
N THR A 83 8.48 -6.29 -6.65
CA THR A 83 9.21 -6.43 -7.92
C THR A 83 10.33 -5.41 -8.08
N PRO A 84 11.56 -5.82 -8.47
CA PRO A 84 12.66 -4.89 -8.75
C PRO A 84 12.44 -4.03 -10.00
N SER A 85 11.81 -4.58 -11.04
CA SER A 85 11.65 -3.95 -12.36
C SER A 85 10.46 -2.98 -12.46
N GLY A 86 9.45 -3.16 -11.61
CA GLY A 86 8.23 -2.34 -11.55
C GLY A 86 8.07 -1.53 -10.26
N ARG A 87 8.95 -1.74 -9.28
CA ARG A 87 8.94 -1.16 -7.92
C ARG A 87 7.53 -0.93 -7.37
N VAL A 88 6.87 -2.05 -7.14
CA VAL A 88 5.53 -2.12 -6.52
C VAL A 88 5.68 -2.58 -5.08
N PHE A 89 5.04 -1.88 -4.16
CA PHE A 89 4.93 -2.26 -2.76
C PHE A 89 3.63 -3.01 -2.54
N LYS A 90 3.70 -4.13 -1.81
CA LYS A 90 2.54 -4.99 -1.57
C LYS A 90 2.46 -5.45 -0.12
N TYR A 91 1.23 -5.56 0.35
CA TYR A 91 0.85 -6.33 1.52
C TYR A 91 -0.35 -7.19 1.14
N ASP A 92 -0.34 -8.45 1.55
CA ASP A 92 -1.47 -9.36 1.34
C ASP A 92 -1.47 -10.43 2.43
N ASP A 93 -2.58 -10.55 3.17
CA ASP A 93 -2.81 -11.59 4.18
C ASP A 93 -4.03 -12.48 3.87
N GLY A 94 -4.63 -12.31 2.67
CA GLY A 94 -5.85 -12.99 2.25
C GLY A 94 -7.16 -12.29 2.63
N GLU A 95 -7.14 -11.40 3.63
CA GLU A 95 -8.28 -10.53 4.00
C GLU A 95 -8.06 -9.10 3.49
N PHE A 96 -6.83 -8.60 3.57
CA PHE A 96 -6.42 -7.30 3.08
C PHE A 96 -5.41 -7.48 1.96
N SER A 97 -5.58 -6.70 0.89
CA SER A 97 -4.60 -6.61 -0.19
C SER A 97 -4.36 -5.14 -0.53
N GLU A 98 -3.14 -4.68 -0.28
CA GLU A 98 -2.69 -3.31 -0.48
C GLU A 98 -1.58 -3.29 -1.53
N GLU A 99 -1.72 -2.42 -2.52
CA GLU A 99 -0.71 -2.22 -3.57
C GLU A 99 -0.45 -0.74 -3.75
N PHE A 100 0.83 -0.35 -3.72
CA PHE A 100 1.29 0.97 -4.13
C PHE A 100 2.31 0.84 -5.27
N SER A 101 1.99 1.46 -6.40
CA SER A 101 2.87 1.60 -7.56
C SER A 101 3.24 3.09 -7.71
N PRO A 102 4.35 3.56 -7.11
CA PRO A 102 4.77 4.96 -7.17
C PRO A 102 5.00 5.44 -8.60
N ARG A 103 5.61 4.60 -9.44
CA ARG A 103 5.92 4.92 -10.84
C ARG A 103 4.66 5.12 -11.68
N ASP A 104 3.65 4.29 -11.44
CA ASP A 104 2.36 4.36 -12.15
C ASP A 104 1.38 5.34 -11.48
N GLY A 105 1.77 5.90 -10.32
CA GLY A 105 0.95 6.79 -9.51
C GLY A 105 -0.37 6.13 -9.09
N ARG A 106 -0.34 4.85 -8.68
CA ARG A 106 -1.54 4.08 -8.37
C ARG A 106 -1.48 3.47 -6.97
N VAL A 107 -2.60 3.55 -6.25
CA VAL A 107 -2.84 2.81 -5.01
C VAL A 107 -4.10 1.98 -5.18
N LYS A 108 -4.05 0.72 -4.74
CA LYS A 108 -5.22 -0.16 -4.68
C LYS A 108 -5.32 -0.76 -3.28
N ILE A 109 -6.49 -0.66 -2.67
CA ILE A 109 -6.81 -1.34 -1.40
C ILE A 109 -8.04 -2.21 -1.62
N THR A 110 -7.91 -3.48 -1.27
CA THR A 110 -8.96 -4.49 -1.29
C THR A 110 -9.14 -5.00 0.13
N ILE A 111 -10.37 -5.05 0.62
CA ILE A 111 -10.69 -5.55 1.96
C ILE A 111 -11.75 -6.65 1.79
N GLY A 112 -11.52 -7.82 2.36
CA GLY A 112 -12.29 -9.04 2.15
C GLY A 112 -11.86 -9.88 0.94
N ASN A 113 -12.59 -10.97 0.71
CA ASN A 113 -12.22 -11.97 -0.31
C ASN A 113 -12.27 -11.39 -1.75
N PRO A 114 -11.15 -11.42 -2.52
CA PRO A 114 -11.09 -10.90 -3.89
C PRO A 114 -12.10 -11.53 -4.86
N SER A 115 -12.55 -12.75 -4.58
CA SER A 115 -13.53 -13.49 -5.40
C SER A 115 -14.93 -12.89 -5.35
N ASN A 116 -15.19 -11.99 -4.38
CA ASN A 116 -16.47 -11.33 -4.15
C ASN A 116 -16.44 -9.82 -4.48
N GLU A 117 -15.42 -9.35 -5.21
CA GLU A 117 -15.25 -7.95 -5.65
C GLU A 117 -15.41 -6.90 -4.54
N THR A 118 -14.36 -6.71 -3.73
CA THR A 118 -14.31 -5.64 -2.72
C THR A 118 -13.03 -4.83 -2.81
N VAL A 119 -12.76 -4.27 -4.00
CA VAL A 119 -11.83 -3.15 -4.12
C VAL A 119 -12.48 -1.92 -3.47
N MET A 120 -11.92 -1.45 -2.36
CA MET A 120 -12.46 -0.36 -1.56
C MET A 120 -11.93 0.99 -2.03
N HIS A 121 -10.63 1.03 -2.35
CA HIS A 121 -9.97 2.24 -2.82
C HIS A 121 -9.16 2.00 -4.07
N LEU A 122 -9.36 2.91 -5.01
CA LEU A 122 -8.48 3.11 -6.13
C LEU A 122 -8.08 4.57 -6.14
N LEU A 123 -6.82 4.85 -5.83
CA LEU A 123 -6.23 6.16 -6.06
C LEU A 123 -5.38 6.11 -7.32
N THR A 124 -5.49 7.15 -8.15
CA THR A 124 -4.78 7.24 -9.43
C THR A 124 -4.08 8.58 -9.55
N HIS A 125 -3.12 8.67 -10.47
CA HIS A 125 -2.36 9.90 -10.70
C HIS A 125 -1.74 10.46 -9.41
N CYS A 126 -1.31 9.58 -8.51
CA CYS A 126 -0.56 9.96 -7.31
C CYS A 126 0.75 10.62 -7.72
N LYS A 127 0.92 11.89 -7.37
CA LYS A 127 2.14 12.65 -7.61
C LYS A 127 2.76 13.01 -6.28
N LYS A 128 4.04 12.68 -6.12
CA LYS A 128 4.84 13.09 -4.96
C LYS A 128 4.85 14.63 -4.91
N GLU A 129 4.51 15.17 -3.76
CA GLU A 129 4.63 16.60 -3.48
C GLU A 129 6.12 16.95 -3.44
N GLN A 130 6.48 18.13 -3.95
CA GLN A 130 7.85 18.63 -3.82
C GLN A 130 8.03 19.09 -2.37
N GLU A 131 9.11 18.64 -1.73
CA GLU A 131 9.55 19.15 -0.43
C GLU A 131 10.00 20.62 -0.52
#